data_AF-A0A1I6T0G5-F1
#
_entry.id   AF-A0A1I6T0G5-F1
#
_cell.length_a   1.000
_cell.length_b   1.000
_cell.length_c   1.000
_cell.angle_alpha   90.00
_cell.angle_beta   90.00
_cell.angle_gamma   90.00
#
_symmetry.space_group_name_H-M   'P 1'
#
loop_
_entity.id
_entity.type
_entity.pdbx_description
1 polymer ?
#
loop_
_entity_poly.entity_id
_entity_poly.type
_entity_poly.pdbx_seq_one_letter_code
_entity_poly.pdbx_strand_id
1 'polypeptide(L)'
;MKKMKHSFGTGQLLYVMTTLVLVVLLSACSSGQEDASKEVQSSVSNIQESIDNLASSEVAASSNPYDYVKNNEDFKAIIAAGVVALPELEQLLIDSEQDGLMEYIYAIAMEQISKVDMRQEAEWSTGKEFLTIYTSYIEEIPSKVELIADEPINDVDKIDQLKALGTPAIPYIFYAIENGHPELAPALDDLTDNASKDDRREWSVKNKDQLNLLTNFVEK
;
A
#
# COMPACT_ATOMS: atom_id res chain seq x y z
N MET A 1 54.21 -47.17 18.72
CA MET A 1 53.89 -45.86 19.34
C MET A 1 54.12 -44.78 18.28
N LYS A 2 53.12 -44.42 17.48
CA LYS A 2 52.19 -43.28 17.63
C LYS A 2 52.90 -41.90 17.64
N LYS A 3 52.78 -41.16 16.53
CA LYS A 3 52.13 -39.83 16.47
C LYS A 3 51.95 -39.38 15.00
N MET A 4 50.71 -39.41 14.54
CA MET A 4 50.25 -38.69 13.34
C MET A 4 50.17 -37.20 13.66
N LYS A 5 50.75 -36.35 12.80
CA LYS A 5 50.46 -34.92 12.75
C LYS A 5 49.39 -34.70 11.69
N HIS A 6 48.16 -34.43 12.13
CA HIS A 6 47.13 -33.88 11.25
C HIS A 6 47.42 -32.39 11.03
N SER A 7 47.65 -32.03 9.77
CA SER A 7 47.58 -30.67 9.27
C SER A 7 46.11 -30.36 9.00
N PHE A 8 45.45 -29.60 9.87
CA PHE A 8 44.13 -29.03 9.58
C PHE A 8 44.34 -27.75 8.76
N GLY A 9 43.91 -27.81 7.49
CA GLY A 9 43.94 -26.69 6.57
C GLY A 9 42.98 -25.59 7.02
N THR A 10 43.48 -24.36 6.96
CA THR A 10 42.85 -23.07 7.27
C THR A 10 41.76 -22.68 6.26
N GLY A 11 40.83 -23.58 5.96
CA GLY A 11 39.83 -23.43 4.89
C GLY A 11 38.40 -23.10 5.33
N GLN A 12 38.14 -22.90 6.62
CA GLN A 12 36.77 -22.74 7.14
C GLN A 12 36.48 -21.41 7.85
N LEU A 13 37.46 -20.51 7.97
CA LEU A 13 37.29 -19.24 8.69
C LEU A 13 36.87 -18.05 7.80
N LEU A 14 36.82 -18.22 6.48
CA LEU A 14 36.45 -17.14 5.55
C LEU A 14 34.95 -17.08 5.20
N TYR A 15 34.18 -18.15 5.47
CA TYR A 15 32.76 -18.22 5.08
C TYR A 15 31.78 -17.68 6.14
N VAL A 16 32.23 -17.49 7.38
CA VAL A 16 31.35 -17.06 8.49
C VAL A 16 31.27 -15.53 8.60
N MET A 17 32.22 -14.80 8.01
CA MET A 17 32.20 -13.32 8.01
C MET A 17 31.45 -12.70 6.83
N THR A 18 31.25 -13.41 5.72
CA THR A 18 30.47 -12.90 4.57
C THR A 18 28.97 -13.09 4.72
N THR A 19 28.50 -14.00 5.58
CA THR A 19 27.06 -14.15 5.87
C THR A 19 26.55 -13.20 6.96
N LEU A 20 27.43 -12.63 7.80
CA LEU A 20 27.02 -11.73 8.89
C LEU A 20 26.75 -10.28 8.43
N VAL A 21 27.28 -9.87 7.27
CA VAL A 21 27.09 -8.51 6.74
C VAL A 21 25.78 -8.37 5.95
N LEU A 22 25.19 -9.48 5.50
CA LEU A 22 23.92 -9.47 4.75
C LEU A 22 22.66 -9.37 5.65
N VAL A 23 22.78 -9.69 6.94
CA VAL A 23 21.64 -9.63 7.87
C VAL A 23 21.39 -8.20 8.41
N VAL A 24 22.41 -7.33 8.41
CA VAL A 24 22.29 -5.97 8.96
C VAL A 24 21.67 -4.97 7.98
N LEU A 25 21.58 -5.30 6.68
CA LEU A 25 20.96 -4.43 5.67
C LEU A 25 19.43 -4.60 5.56
N LEU A 26 18.83 -5.58 6.24
CA LEU A 26 17.37 -5.78 6.24
C LEU A 26 16.64 -4.97 7.33
N SER A 27 17.36 -4.36 8.27
CA SER A 27 16.75 -3.63 9.39
C SER A 27 16.51 -2.14 9.11
N ALA A 28 17.02 -1.60 8.00
CA ALA A 28 16.82 -0.19 7.64
C ALA A 28 15.45 0.09 7.01
N CYS A 29 14.80 -0.92 6.41
CA CYS A 29 13.45 -0.79 5.86
C CYS A 29 12.38 -0.80 6.96
N SER A 30 12.60 -1.49 8.09
CA SER A 30 11.57 -1.61 9.12
C SER A 30 11.36 -0.33 9.92
N SER A 31 12.40 0.49 10.13
CA SER A 31 12.27 1.73 10.90
C SER A 31 11.44 2.80 10.18
N GLY A 32 11.57 2.91 8.85
CA GLY A 32 10.81 3.88 8.07
C GLY A 32 9.31 3.56 7.99
N GLN A 33 8.96 2.27 7.91
CA GLN A 33 7.56 1.83 7.94
C GLN A 33 6.94 1.96 9.34
N GLU A 34 7.71 1.65 10.39
CA GLU A 34 7.26 1.81 11.78
C GLU A 34 6.98 3.28 12.13
N ASP A 35 7.81 4.21 11.65
CA ASP A 35 7.60 5.64 11.86
C ASP A 35 6.36 6.16 11.10
N ALA A 36 6.13 5.69 9.86
CA ALA A 36 4.93 6.03 9.10
C ALA A 36 3.64 5.50 9.74
N SER A 37 3.63 4.27 10.25
CA SER A 37 2.48 3.71 10.98
C SER A 37 2.16 4.54 12.24
N LYS A 38 3.18 4.96 13.01
CA LYS A 38 2.97 5.85 14.17
C LYS A 38 2.38 7.20 13.79
N GLU A 39 2.81 7.79 12.67
CA GLU A 39 2.26 9.05 12.18
C GLU A 39 0.79 8.92 11.75
N VAL A 40 0.45 7.83 11.07
CA VAL A 40 -0.94 7.49 10.70
C VAL A 40 -1.79 7.32 11.96
N GLN A 41 -1.33 6.53 12.94
CA GLN A 41 -2.03 6.34 14.22
C GLN A 41 -2.23 7.66 14.98
N SER A 42 -1.21 8.53 15.01
CA SER A 42 -1.32 9.85 15.63
C SER A 42 -2.37 10.71 14.93
N SER A 43 -2.38 10.72 13.60
CA SER A 43 -3.36 11.48 12.80
C SER A 43 -4.78 10.97 13.02
N VAL A 44 -4.97 9.65 13.04
CA VAL A 44 -6.24 8.99 13.36
C VAL A 44 -6.73 9.38 14.76
N SER A 45 -5.85 9.33 15.76
CA SER A 45 -6.18 9.72 17.15
C SER A 45 -6.62 11.18 17.24
N ASN A 46 -5.95 12.09 16.54
CA ASN A 46 -6.30 13.51 16.51
C ASN A 46 -7.68 13.74 15.87
N ILE A 47 -8.01 13.01 14.79
CA ILE A 47 -9.34 13.08 14.16
C ILE A 47 -10.42 12.62 15.14
N GLN A 48 -10.22 11.48 15.80
CA GLN A 48 -11.15 10.97 16.80
C GLN A 48 -11.35 11.97 17.95
N GLU A 49 -10.27 12.52 18.50
CA GLU A 49 -10.35 13.53 19.56
C GLU A 49 -11.11 14.79 19.10
N SER A 50 -10.89 15.24 17.86
CA SER A 50 -11.63 16.37 17.29
C SER A 50 -13.13 16.07 17.18
N ILE A 51 -13.51 14.84 16.82
CA ILE A 51 -14.91 14.42 16.73
C ILE A 51 -15.54 14.37 18.13
N ASP A 52 -14.84 13.80 19.11
CA ASP A 52 -15.34 13.70 20.49
C ASP A 52 -15.52 15.08 21.15
N ASN A 53 -14.61 16.02 20.86
CA ASN A 53 -14.72 17.41 21.30
C ASN A 53 -15.91 18.14 20.67
N LEU A 54 -16.25 17.85 19.42
CA LEU A 54 -17.45 18.40 18.79
C LEU A 54 -18.72 17.79 19.39
N ALA A 55 -18.75 16.48 19.59
CA ALA A 55 -19.90 15.78 20.16
C ALA A 55 -20.21 16.17 21.62
N SER A 56 -19.18 16.55 22.38
CA SER A 56 -19.31 17.02 23.76
C SER A 56 -19.67 18.52 23.88
N SER A 57 -19.53 19.28 22.80
CA SER A 57 -19.98 20.67 22.73
C SER A 57 -21.48 20.75 22.42
N GLU A 58 -22.19 21.81 22.85
CA GLU A 58 -23.60 22.04 22.48
C GLU A 58 -23.80 22.34 20.96
N VAL A 59 -22.76 22.17 20.15
CA VAL A 59 -22.78 22.38 18.69
C VAL A 59 -23.30 21.11 18.01
N ALA A 60 -24.17 21.28 17.02
CA ALA A 60 -24.65 20.16 16.21
C ALA A 60 -23.48 19.51 15.45
N ALA A 61 -23.18 18.25 15.78
CA ALA A 61 -22.25 17.42 15.01
C ALA A 61 -22.88 17.06 13.64
N SER A 62 -22.09 17.12 12.56
CA SER A 62 -22.56 16.70 11.24
C SER A 62 -22.77 15.19 11.20
N SER A 63 -23.80 14.73 10.49
CA SER A 63 -23.97 13.30 10.19
C SER A 63 -23.26 12.86 8.92
N ASN A 64 -22.62 13.79 8.20
CA ASN A 64 -21.92 13.51 6.95
C ASN A 64 -20.41 13.28 7.23
N PRO A 65 -19.87 12.07 6.99
CA PRO A 65 -18.45 11.78 7.22
C PRO A 65 -17.50 12.69 6.43
N TYR A 66 -17.94 13.18 5.25
CA TYR A 66 -17.14 14.07 4.42
C TYR A 66 -16.88 15.44 5.07
N ASP A 67 -17.72 15.88 6.01
CA ASP A 67 -17.52 17.16 6.70
C ASP A 67 -16.34 17.10 7.68
N TYR A 68 -15.99 15.91 8.17
CA TYR A 68 -14.89 15.70 9.13
C TYR A 68 -13.52 15.56 8.47
N VAL A 69 -13.50 15.16 7.20
CA VAL A 69 -12.25 14.98 6.42
C VAL A 69 -11.94 16.20 5.54
N LYS A 70 -12.97 16.97 5.17
CA LYS A 70 -12.80 18.17 4.35
C LYS A 70 -12.00 19.24 5.09
N ASN A 71 -10.84 19.60 4.53
CA ASN A 71 -9.89 20.56 5.11
C ASN A 71 -9.32 20.15 6.48
N ASN A 72 -9.33 18.86 6.82
CA ASN A 72 -8.71 18.34 8.03
C ASN A 72 -7.23 18.04 7.76
N GLU A 73 -6.32 18.65 8.51
CA GLU A 73 -4.87 18.50 8.29
C GLU A 73 -4.35 17.11 8.67
N ASP A 74 -4.90 16.48 9.72
CA ASP A 74 -4.58 15.10 10.09
C ASP A 74 -5.07 14.12 9.01
N PHE A 75 -6.25 14.36 8.44
CA PHE A 75 -6.72 13.55 7.31
C PHE A 75 -5.81 13.71 6.10
N LYS A 76 -5.39 14.94 5.77
CA LYS A 76 -4.42 15.18 4.69
C LYS A 76 -3.08 14.50 4.97
N ALA A 77 -2.63 14.44 6.22
CA ALA A 77 -1.41 13.74 6.59
C ALA A 77 -1.52 12.23 6.34
N ILE A 78 -2.67 11.62 6.64
CA ILE A 78 -2.96 10.22 6.28
C ILE A 78 -2.87 10.02 4.77
N ILE A 79 -3.52 10.88 3.97
CA ILE A 79 -3.45 10.78 2.50
C ILE A 79 -2.02 10.97 1.99
N ALA A 80 -1.25 11.91 2.57
CA ALA A 80 0.12 12.20 2.20
C ALA A 80 1.10 11.06 2.53
N ALA A 81 0.82 10.27 3.57
CA ALA A 81 1.55 9.04 3.85
C ALA A 81 1.43 8.05 2.67
N GLY A 82 0.30 8.05 1.95
CA GLY A 82 0.12 7.23 0.77
C GLY A 82 0.12 5.74 1.08
N VAL A 83 0.69 4.91 0.21
CA VAL A 83 0.56 3.44 0.24
C VAL A 83 1.02 2.81 1.56
N VAL A 84 1.92 3.45 2.30
CA VAL A 84 2.40 2.92 3.59
C VAL A 84 1.34 2.98 4.70
N ALA A 85 0.29 3.79 4.54
CA ALA A 85 -0.81 3.88 5.49
C ALA A 85 -1.86 2.78 5.31
N LEU A 86 -1.92 2.13 4.13
CA LEU A 86 -2.96 1.15 3.81
C LEU A 86 -3.04 -0.02 4.83
N PRO A 87 -1.92 -0.68 5.21
CA PRO A 87 -2.00 -1.80 6.16
C PRO A 87 -2.50 -1.38 7.53
N GLU A 88 -2.13 -0.18 8.00
CA GLU A 88 -2.57 0.34 9.29
C GLU A 88 -4.07 0.66 9.28
N LEU A 89 -4.54 1.38 8.26
CA LEU A 89 -5.96 1.73 8.10
C LEU A 89 -6.86 0.50 8.00
N GLU A 90 -6.41 -0.50 7.26
CA GLU A 90 -7.12 -1.77 7.15
C GLU A 90 -7.14 -2.52 8.49
N GLN A 91 -6.02 -2.55 9.22
CA GLN A 91 -5.95 -3.20 10.53
C GLN A 91 -6.88 -2.50 11.55
N LEU A 92 -6.92 -1.17 11.54
CA LEU A 92 -7.87 -0.39 12.35
C LEU A 92 -9.32 -0.73 12.01
N LEU A 93 -9.64 -0.93 10.72
CA LEU A 93 -10.95 -1.40 10.29
C LEU A 93 -11.22 -2.83 10.73
N ILE A 94 -10.25 -3.75 10.66
CA ILE A 94 -10.40 -5.14 11.09
C ILE A 94 -10.70 -5.20 12.60
N ASP A 95 -9.89 -4.49 13.40
CA ASP A 95 -9.92 -4.55 14.85
C ASP A 95 -11.09 -3.81 15.49
N SER A 96 -11.68 -2.84 14.78
CA SER A 96 -12.84 -2.12 15.30
C SER A 96 -14.05 -3.05 15.47
N GLU A 97 -14.68 -3.04 16.63
CA GLU A 97 -15.98 -3.67 16.85
C GLU A 97 -17.16 -2.79 16.40
N GLN A 98 -16.88 -1.54 16.01
CA GLN A 98 -17.86 -0.56 15.59
C GLN A 98 -17.97 -0.49 14.07
N ASP A 99 -18.94 0.27 13.60
CA ASP A 99 -19.13 0.56 12.18
C ASP A 99 -19.67 1.99 12.01
N GLY A 100 -19.03 2.91 12.74
CA GLY A 100 -19.45 4.29 12.89
C GLY A 100 -18.67 5.26 12.00
N LEU A 101 -18.63 6.52 12.44
CA LEU A 101 -18.02 7.62 11.69
C LEU A 101 -16.53 7.36 11.42
N MET A 102 -15.77 6.85 12.40
CA MET A 102 -14.34 6.62 12.21
C MET A 102 -14.04 5.51 11.21
N GLU A 103 -14.78 4.40 11.27
CA GLU A 103 -14.62 3.32 10.30
C GLU A 103 -14.92 3.81 8.88
N TYR A 104 -15.93 4.67 8.73
CA TYR A 104 -16.21 5.32 7.45
C TYR A 104 -15.05 6.24 7.00
N ILE A 105 -14.42 6.98 7.92
CA ILE A 105 -13.25 7.82 7.62
C ILE A 105 -12.05 6.98 7.17
N TYR A 106 -11.80 5.82 7.80
CA TYR A 106 -10.74 4.89 7.37
C TYR A 106 -11.01 4.39 5.94
N ALA A 107 -12.25 4.01 5.64
CA ALA A 107 -12.66 3.59 4.31
C ALA A 107 -12.41 4.69 3.26
N ILE A 108 -12.81 5.95 3.54
CA ILE A 108 -12.53 7.08 2.64
C ILE A 108 -11.02 7.27 2.42
N ALA A 109 -10.20 7.14 3.47
CA ALA A 109 -8.75 7.28 3.35
C ALA A 109 -8.14 6.17 2.48
N MET A 110 -8.53 4.91 2.70
CA MET A 110 -8.10 3.78 1.89
C MET A 110 -8.50 3.95 0.43
N GLU A 111 -9.75 4.34 0.16
CA GLU A 111 -10.24 4.61 -1.21
C GLU A 111 -9.38 5.66 -1.94
N GLN A 112 -9.08 6.78 -1.26
CA GLN A 112 -8.28 7.87 -1.83
C GLN A 112 -6.80 7.49 -2.05
N ILE A 113 -6.17 6.81 -1.09
CA ILE A 113 -4.78 6.36 -1.21
C ILE A 113 -4.66 5.31 -2.33
N SER A 114 -5.64 4.42 -2.43
CA SER A 114 -5.68 3.39 -3.44
C SER A 114 -6.04 3.91 -4.82
N LYS A 115 -6.57 5.13 -4.93
CA LYS A 115 -7.05 5.71 -6.19
C LYS A 115 -8.07 4.80 -6.89
N VAL A 116 -8.91 4.11 -6.12
CA VAL A 116 -9.99 3.25 -6.63
C VAL A 116 -11.32 3.92 -6.30
N ASP A 117 -12.30 3.84 -7.20
CA ASP A 117 -13.68 4.25 -6.89
C ASP A 117 -14.50 3.01 -6.54
N MET A 118 -14.56 2.66 -5.25
CA MET A 118 -15.24 1.44 -4.82
C MET A 118 -16.74 1.48 -5.05
N ARG A 119 -17.33 2.67 -5.24
CA ARG A 119 -18.75 2.81 -5.57
C ARG A 119 -19.08 2.40 -7.00
N GLN A 120 -18.09 2.33 -7.88
CA GLN A 120 -18.29 1.72 -9.20
C GLN A 120 -18.31 0.19 -9.15
N GLU A 121 -17.67 -0.39 -8.13
CA GLU A 121 -17.62 -1.83 -7.92
C GLU A 121 -18.86 -2.34 -7.16
N ALA A 122 -19.23 -1.67 -6.07
CA ALA A 122 -20.43 -1.98 -5.30
C ALA A 122 -20.86 -0.82 -4.37
N GLU A 123 -22.15 -0.76 -4.06
CA GLU A 123 -22.67 0.12 -3.02
C GLU A 123 -22.22 -0.36 -1.64
N TRP A 124 -21.68 0.54 -0.83
CA TRP A 124 -21.31 0.31 0.56
C TRP A 124 -21.76 1.48 1.43
N SER A 125 -22.28 1.18 2.61
CA SER A 125 -22.82 2.17 3.56
C SER A 125 -21.99 2.28 4.83
N THR A 126 -21.06 1.35 5.05
CA THR A 126 -20.28 1.28 6.28
C THR A 126 -18.82 0.93 6.01
N GLY A 127 -17.94 1.18 6.98
CA GLY A 127 -16.51 0.88 6.83
C GLY A 127 -16.23 -0.62 6.75
N LYS A 128 -17.04 -1.45 7.41
CA LYS A 128 -16.93 -2.91 7.33
C LYS A 128 -17.42 -3.48 6.00
N GLU A 129 -18.50 -2.93 5.45
CA GLU A 129 -18.96 -3.27 4.09
C GLU A 129 -17.90 -2.90 3.06
N PHE A 130 -17.35 -1.68 3.15
CA PHE A 130 -16.24 -1.24 2.32
C PHE A 130 -15.07 -2.23 2.39
N LEU A 131 -14.61 -2.57 3.60
CA LEU A 131 -13.47 -3.46 3.78
C LEU A 131 -13.69 -4.80 3.08
N THR A 132 -14.88 -5.38 3.22
CA THR A 132 -15.21 -6.67 2.60
C THR A 132 -15.10 -6.60 1.08
N ILE A 133 -15.70 -5.58 0.46
CA ILE A 133 -15.69 -5.39 -1.00
C ILE A 133 -14.26 -5.06 -1.47
N TYR A 134 -13.58 -4.17 -0.77
CA TYR A 134 -12.23 -3.71 -1.08
C TYR A 134 -11.22 -4.85 -1.02
N THR A 135 -11.25 -5.70 0.01
CA THR A 135 -10.37 -6.87 0.11
C THR A 135 -10.59 -7.84 -1.06
N SER A 136 -11.85 -8.18 -1.38
CA SER A 136 -12.14 -9.02 -2.55
C SER A 136 -11.68 -8.38 -3.86
N TYR A 137 -11.83 -7.06 -3.99
CA TYR A 137 -11.39 -6.33 -5.18
C TYR A 137 -9.87 -6.40 -5.36
N ILE A 138 -9.09 -6.14 -4.31
CA ILE A 138 -7.62 -6.13 -4.41
C ILE A 138 -7.06 -7.53 -4.64
N GLU A 139 -7.66 -8.59 -4.08
CA GLU A 139 -7.25 -9.99 -4.31
C GLU A 139 -7.35 -10.40 -5.79
N GLU A 140 -8.27 -9.80 -6.54
CA GLU A 140 -8.45 -10.10 -7.97
C GLU A 140 -7.47 -9.35 -8.88
N ILE A 141 -6.84 -8.26 -8.39
CA ILE A 141 -5.99 -7.36 -9.18
C ILE A 141 -4.90 -8.10 -9.98
N PRO A 142 -4.12 -9.04 -9.40
CA PRO A 142 -3.05 -9.72 -10.16
C PRO A 142 -3.59 -10.38 -11.43
N SER A 143 -4.72 -11.09 -11.30
CA SER A 143 -5.37 -11.77 -12.43
C SER A 143 -5.99 -10.79 -13.43
N LYS A 144 -6.58 -9.68 -12.96
CA LYS A 144 -7.14 -8.63 -13.83
C LYS A 144 -6.04 -7.97 -14.67
N VAL A 145 -4.88 -7.67 -14.08
CA VAL A 145 -3.76 -7.09 -14.81
C VAL A 145 -3.25 -8.03 -15.92
N GLU A 146 -3.10 -9.32 -15.62
CA GLU A 146 -2.69 -10.33 -16.62
C GLU A 146 -3.71 -10.40 -17.77
N LEU A 147 -5.01 -10.48 -17.45
CA LEU A 147 -6.06 -10.52 -18.46
C LEU A 147 -6.08 -9.27 -19.34
N ILE A 148 -5.96 -8.07 -18.76
CA ILE A 148 -5.98 -6.81 -19.51
C ILE A 148 -4.74 -6.69 -20.41
N ALA A 149 -3.57 -7.10 -19.92
CA ALA A 149 -2.32 -7.06 -20.69
C ALA A 149 -2.41 -7.89 -21.97
N ASP A 150 -3.02 -9.07 -21.90
CA ASP A 150 -3.17 -10.00 -23.02
C ASP A 150 -4.43 -9.78 -23.87
N GLU A 151 -5.34 -8.91 -23.44
CA GLU A 151 -6.62 -8.70 -24.12
C GLU A 151 -6.41 -8.15 -25.55
N PRO A 152 -7.13 -8.64 -26.59
CA PRO A 152 -6.99 -8.17 -27.97
C PRO A 152 -7.75 -6.86 -28.24
N ILE A 153 -7.62 -5.88 -27.34
CA ILE A 153 -8.14 -4.52 -27.45
C ILE A 153 -7.00 -3.52 -27.71
N ASN A 154 -7.34 -2.27 -27.99
CA ASN A 154 -6.32 -1.25 -28.23
C ASN A 154 -5.65 -0.79 -26.93
N ASP A 155 -4.43 -0.27 -27.04
CA ASP A 155 -3.60 0.12 -25.90
C ASP A 155 -4.25 1.19 -25.01
N VAL A 156 -5.04 2.11 -25.58
CA VAL A 156 -5.72 3.17 -24.83
C VAL A 156 -6.74 2.56 -23.86
N ASP A 157 -7.56 1.63 -24.35
CA ASP A 157 -8.54 0.94 -23.52
C ASP A 157 -7.86 0.09 -22.42
N LYS A 158 -6.72 -0.54 -22.72
CA LYS A 158 -5.92 -1.24 -21.70
C LYS A 158 -5.42 -0.30 -20.61
N ILE A 159 -4.87 0.85 -21.01
CA ILE A 159 -4.35 1.86 -20.10
C ILE A 159 -5.46 2.36 -19.18
N ASP A 160 -6.65 2.67 -19.72
CA ASP A 160 -7.79 3.15 -18.93
C ASP A 160 -8.28 2.08 -17.94
N GLN A 161 -8.37 0.81 -18.36
CA GLN A 161 -8.72 -0.29 -17.46
C GLN A 161 -7.69 -0.50 -16.34
N LEU A 162 -6.40 -0.46 -16.66
CA LEU A 162 -5.33 -0.62 -15.66
C LEU A 162 -5.29 0.54 -14.66
N LYS A 163 -5.55 1.77 -15.12
CA LYS A 163 -5.66 2.93 -14.23
C LYS A 163 -6.82 2.79 -13.24
N ALA A 164 -7.94 2.23 -13.68
CA ALA A 164 -9.10 2.00 -12.83
C ALA A 164 -8.82 0.98 -11.70
N LEU A 165 -7.81 0.12 -11.85
CA LEU A 165 -7.37 -0.82 -10.81
C LEU A 165 -6.65 -0.14 -9.62
N GLY A 166 -6.28 1.13 -9.76
CA GLY A 166 -5.68 1.92 -8.70
C GLY A 166 -4.24 1.52 -8.34
N THR A 167 -3.71 2.13 -7.28
CA THR A 167 -2.33 1.96 -6.83
C THR A 167 -1.97 0.52 -6.41
N PRO A 168 -2.88 -0.33 -5.89
CA PRO A 168 -2.54 -1.73 -5.62
C PRO A 168 -2.13 -2.54 -6.86
N ALA A 169 -2.50 -2.09 -8.08
CA ALA A 169 -2.08 -2.73 -9.32
C ALA A 169 -0.64 -2.42 -9.76
N ILE A 170 0.01 -1.41 -9.15
CA ILE A 170 1.34 -0.92 -9.56
C ILE A 170 2.39 -2.04 -9.70
N PRO A 171 2.58 -2.97 -8.72
CA PRO A 171 3.60 -4.02 -8.84
C PRO A 171 3.36 -4.94 -10.03
N TYR A 172 2.10 -5.25 -10.32
CA TYR A 172 1.68 -6.16 -11.39
C TYR A 172 1.78 -5.50 -12.76
N ILE A 173 1.40 -4.22 -12.87
CA ILE A 173 1.59 -3.43 -14.09
C ILE A 173 3.07 -3.30 -14.41
N PHE A 174 3.90 -3.01 -13.40
CA PHE A 174 5.36 -2.95 -13.55
C PHE A 174 5.92 -4.30 -14.04
N TYR A 175 5.45 -5.41 -13.47
CA TYR A 175 5.83 -6.75 -13.91
C TYR A 175 5.43 -7.02 -15.37
N ALA A 176 4.20 -6.69 -15.78
CA ALA A 176 3.74 -6.87 -17.16
C ALA A 176 4.61 -6.08 -18.16
N ILE A 177 4.97 -4.84 -17.83
CA ILE A 177 5.86 -3.99 -18.64
C ILE A 177 7.23 -4.66 -18.84
N GLU A 178 7.85 -5.17 -17.77
CA GLU A 178 9.15 -5.86 -17.86
C GLU A 178 9.06 -7.21 -18.59
N ASN A 179 7.87 -7.78 -18.75
CA ASN A 179 7.63 -9.08 -19.39
C ASN A 179 7.02 -9.01 -20.79
N GLY A 180 7.07 -7.86 -21.45
CA GLY A 180 6.75 -7.74 -22.88
C GLY A 180 5.58 -6.85 -23.23
N HIS A 181 5.04 -6.10 -22.26
CA HIS A 181 3.96 -5.14 -22.47
C HIS A 181 4.39 -3.67 -22.25
N PRO A 182 5.41 -3.16 -22.96
CA PRO A 182 5.91 -1.79 -22.76
C PRO A 182 4.86 -0.70 -23.06
N GLU A 183 3.84 -1.02 -23.86
CA GLU A 183 2.70 -0.15 -24.17
C GLU A 183 1.87 0.24 -22.93
N LEU A 184 1.93 -0.54 -21.84
CA LEU A 184 1.19 -0.28 -20.61
C LEU A 184 1.85 0.76 -19.70
N ALA A 185 3.05 1.24 -20.04
CA ALA A 185 3.79 2.23 -19.26
C ALA A 185 2.99 3.49 -18.88
N PRO A 186 2.11 4.06 -19.73
CA PRO A 186 1.32 5.22 -19.35
C PRO A 186 0.38 4.99 -18.16
N ALA A 187 -0.10 3.75 -17.93
CA ALA A 187 -0.91 3.44 -16.75
C ALA A 187 -0.07 3.52 -15.47
N LEU A 188 1.16 3.00 -15.50
CA LEU A 188 2.09 3.12 -14.38
C LEU A 188 2.47 4.59 -14.12
N ASP A 189 2.73 5.35 -15.19
CA ASP A 189 3.06 6.78 -15.06
C ASP A 189 1.90 7.55 -14.43
N ASP A 190 0.65 7.26 -14.78
CA ASP A 190 -0.53 7.90 -14.17
C ASP A 190 -0.66 7.55 -12.68
N LEU A 191 -0.61 6.26 -12.34
CA LEU A 191 -0.77 5.78 -10.97
C LEU A 191 0.34 6.27 -10.02
N THR A 192 1.54 6.53 -10.56
CA THR A 192 2.70 7.04 -9.83
C THR A 192 2.86 8.56 -9.91
N ASP A 193 1.84 9.29 -10.39
CA ASP A 193 1.85 10.75 -10.54
C ASP A 193 3.06 11.25 -11.38
N ASN A 194 3.38 10.49 -12.42
CA ASN A 194 4.51 10.60 -13.35
C ASN A 194 5.90 10.34 -12.75
N ALA A 195 6.00 9.87 -11.49
CA ALA A 195 7.29 9.60 -10.86
C ALA A 195 8.09 8.50 -11.58
N SER A 196 7.42 7.58 -12.29
CA SER A 196 8.07 6.51 -13.06
C SER A 196 8.49 6.88 -14.48
N LYS A 197 8.07 8.05 -14.99
CA LYS A 197 8.08 8.38 -16.43
C LYS A 197 9.48 8.45 -17.05
N ASP A 198 10.45 8.99 -16.32
CA ASP A 198 11.79 9.27 -16.84
C ASP A 198 12.67 8.01 -16.88
N ASP A 199 12.74 7.29 -15.75
CA ASP A 199 13.48 6.02 -15.65
C ASP A 199 12.73 5.06 -14.70
N ARG A 200 11.93 4.17 -15.30
CA ARG A 200 11.13 3.17 -14.57
C ARG A 200 11.99 2.20 -13.74
N ARG A 201 13.20 1.88 -14.20
CA ARG A 201 14.08 0.95 -13.49
C ARG A 201 14.73 1.62 -12.29
N GLU A 202 15.19 2.86 -12.44
CA GLU A 202 15.68 3.63 -11.30
C GLU A 202 14.55 3.88 -10.29
N TRP A 203 13.35 4.22 -10.78
CA TRP A 203 12.16 4.40 -9.93
C TRP A 203 11.82 3.13 -9.14
N SER A 204 11.82 1.95 -9.76
CA SER A 204 11.48 0.70 -9.05
C SER A 204 12.53 0.31 -8.03
N VAL A 205 13.81 0.60 -8.27
CA VAL A 205 14.89 0.40 -7.28
C VAL A 205 14.70 1.33 -6.09
N LYS A 206 14.38 2.60 -6.31
CA LYS A 206 14.13 3.59 -5.24
C LYS A 206 12.87 3.29 -4.43
N ASN A 207 11.84 2.73 -5.07
CA ASN A 207 10.54 2.46 -4.46
C ASN A 207 10.31 0.98 -4.17
N LYS A 208 11.39 0.19 -4.09
CA LYS A 208 11.32 -1.26 -3.86
C LYS A 208 10.48 -1.62 -2.63
N ASP A 209 10.61 -0.86 -1.54
CA ASP A 209 9.88 -1.14 -0.30
C ASP A 209 8.38 -0.90 -0.46
N GLN A 210 7.98 0.16 -1.19
CA GLN A 210 6.58 0.43 -1.50
C GLN A 210 6.00 -0.65 -2.42
N LEU A 211 6.77 -1.11 -3.41
CA LEU A 211 6.36 -2.20 -4.30
C LEU A 211 6.13 -3.50 -3.50
N ASN A 212 7.08 -3.86 -2.62
CA ASN A 212 6.92 -5.04 -1.76
C ASN A 212 5.73 -4.89 -0.80
N LEU A 213 5.51 -3.69 -0.25
CA LEU A 213 4.38 -3.42 0.62
C LEU A 213 3.06 -3.65 -0.12
N LEU A 214 2.92 -3.09 -1.34
CA LEU A 214 1.72 -3.28 -2.15
C LEU A 214 1.50 -4.75 -2.54
N THR A 215 2.55 -5.46 -2.94
CA THR A 215 2.47 -6.90 -3.23
C THR A 215 1.99 -7.69 -2.01
N ASN A 216 2.59 -7.47 -0.84
CA ASN A 216 2.19 -8.14 0.40
C ASN A 216 0.78 -7.73 0.86
N PHE A 217 0.38 -6.50 0.57
CA PHE A 217 -0.95 -5.99 0.88
C PHE A 217 -2.03 -6.67 0.02
N VAL A 218 -1.72 -7.01 -1.22
CA VAL A 218 -2.61 -7.71 -2.16
C VAL A 218 -2.63 -9.23 -1.95
N GLU A 219 -1.48 -9.85 -1.67
CA GLU A 219 -1.31 -11.33 -1.66
C GLU A 219 -1.45 -12.00 -0.29
N LYS A 220 -2.38 -11.52 0.54
CA LYS A 220 -2.51 -11.97 1.94
C LYS A 220 -2.93 -13.43 2.12
#